data_AF-A0A7J7NC63-F1
#
_entry.id   AF-A0A7J7NC63-F1
#
_cell.length_a   1.000
_cell.length_b   1.000
_cell.length_c   1.000
_cell.angle_alpha   90.00
_cell.angle_beta   90.00
_cell.angle_gamma   90.00
#
_symmetry.space_group_name_H-M   'P 1'
#
loop_
_entity.id
_entity.type
_entity.pdbx_description
1 polymer ?
#
loop_
_entity_poly.entity_id
_entity_poly.type
_entity_poly.pdbx_seq_one_letter_code
_entity_poly.pdbx_strand_id
1 'polypeptide(L)'
;MLIDFVPTVGGLLLAEAPALKKAAVNVAVGISGLGGSLAFIGKVGEDEFGICRKLWHSFCPDARTALAFVTLRVDGECEFSSFCNPGTDMLLCELELDMDLIKKGSIFHYGSISLIEEPCRSTHLAAMNVAGKIW
;
A
#
# COMPACT_ATOMS: atom_id res chain seq x y z
N MET A 1 -4.57 -0.07 -0.66
CA MET A 1 -3.43 0.18 0.23
C MET A 1 -3.25 -1.03 1.12
N LEU A 2 -2.04 -1.56 1.18
CA LEU A 2 -1.68 -2.64 2.09
C LEU A 2 -1.06 -2.03 3.36
N ILE A 3 -1.49 -2.50 4.52
CA ILE A 3 -0.92 -2.10 5.81
C ILE A 3 0.03 -3.19 6.27
N ASP A 4 1.32 -2.86 6.35
CA ASP A 4 2.33 -3.79 6.80
C ASP A 4 2.37 -3.84 8.33
N PHE A 5 2.61 -5.02 8.87
CA PHE A 5 2.93 -5.28 10.26
C PHE A 5 4.24 -6.04 10.31
N VAL A 6 5.15 -5.55 11.15
CA VAL A 6 6.45 -6.18 11.38
C VAL A 6 6.59 -6.52 12.87
N PRO A 7 7.30 -7.61 13.22
CA PRO A 7 7.62 -7.92 14.61
C PRO A 7 8.32 -6.75 15.32
N THR A 8 8.05 -6.61 16.61
CA THR A 8 8.83 -5.70 17.48
C THR A 8 10.24 -6.23 17.73
N VAL A 9 10.45 -7.54 17.56
CA VAL A 9 11.73 -8.24 17.69
C VAL A 9 12.01 -8.98 16.38
N GLY A 10 13.12 -8.63 15.72
CA GLY A 10 13.53 -9.27 14.46
C GLY A 10 14.14 -10.67 14.66
N GLY A 11 14.26 -11.42 13.57
CA GLY A 11 14.86 -12.76 13.58
C GLY A 11 13.90 -13.90 13.93
N LEU A 12 12.67 -13.60 14.31
CA LEU A 12 11.68 -14.59 14.73
C LEU A 12 10.74 -14.98 13.60
N LEU A 13 10.14 -16.17 13.73
CA LEU A 13 8.97 -16.55 12.94
C LEU A 13 7.79 -15.63 13.28
N LEU A 14 6.88 -15.43 12.32
CA LEU A 14 5.71 -14.58 12.56
C LEU A 14 4.86 -15.11 13.73
N ALA A 15 4.74 -16.43 13.85
CA ALA A 15 4.01 -17.10 14.93
C ALA A 15 4.67 -16.95 16.32
N GLU A 16 5.96 -16.62 16.37
CA GLU A 16 6.74 -16.47 17.61
C GLU A 16 6.92 -15.00 18.02
N ALA A 17 6.49 -14.06 17.17
CA ALA A 17 6.62 -12.64 17.44
C ALA A 17 5.79 -12.24 18.67
N PRO A 18 6.41 -11.67 19.73
CA PRO A 18 5.69 -11.31 20.95
C PRO A 18 4.71 -10.15 20.75
N ALA A 19 5.00 -9.29 19.77
CA ALA A 19 4.14 -8.19 19.36
C ALA A 19 4.46 -7.76 17.92
N LEU A 20 3.50 -7.11 17.28
CA LEU A 20 3.60 -6.56 15.95
C LEU A 20 3.38 -5.04 16.00
N LYS A 21 4.08 -4.30 15.15
CA LYS A 21 3.89 -2.87 14.97
C LYS A 21 3.50 -2.56 13.53
N LYS A 22 2.61 -1.58 13.36
CA LYS A 22 2.22 -1.07 12.04
C LYS A 22 3.43 -0.39 11.38
N ALA A 23 3.81 -0.88 10.21
CA ALA A 23 4.72 -0.23 9.28
C ALA A 23 3.85 0.44 8.19
N ALA A 24 3.83 1.76 8.18
CA ALA A 24 3.04 2.51 7.21
C ALA A 24 3.83 2.70 5.91
N VAL A 25 3.15 2.56 4.76
CA VAL A 25 3.57 2.85 3.37
C VAL A 25 5.04 3.25 3.26
N ASN A 26 5.90 2.23 3.15
CA ASN A 26 7.35 2.38 3.31
C ASN A 26 7.94 3.48 2.41
N VAL A 27 7.46 3.59 1.17
CA VAL A 27 7.93 4.60 0.21
C VAL A 27 7.44 6.00 0.56
N ALA A 28 6.16 6.17 0.90
CA ALA A 28 5.61 7.48 1.23
C ALA A 28 6.22 8.04 2.52
N VAL A 29 6.34 7.19 3.55
CA VAL A 29 7.00 7.58 4.81
C VAL A 29 8.47 7.90 4.56
N GLY A 30 9.17 7.13 3.73
CA GLY A 30 10.56 7.39 3.35
C GLY A 30 10.73 8.74 2.65
N ILE A 31 9.92 9.04 1.63
CA ILE A 31 9.97 10.32 0.90
C ILE A 31 9.67 11.49 1.85
N SER A 32 8.61 11.39 2.65
CA SER A 32 8.26 12.45 3.60
C SER A 32 9.34 12.66 4.67
N GLY A 33 9.95 11.57 5.17
CA GLY A 33 11.04 11.64 6.14
C GLY A 33 12.32 12.30 5.62
N LEU A 34 12.54 12.24 4.30
CA LEU A 34 13.64 12.93 3.61
C LEU A 34 13.29 14.37 3.21
N GLY A 35 12.12 14.88 3.59
CA GLY A 35 11.66 16.23 3.24
C GLY A 35 11.06 16.37 1.85
N GLY A 36 10.80 15.24 1.16
CA GLY A 36 10.14 15.22 -0.13
C GLY A 36 8.63 15.48 -0.02
N SER A 37 8.06 16.07 -1.07
CA SER A 37 6.61 16.19 -1.25
C SER A 37 6.08 14.98 -2.00
N LEU A 38 4.95 14.44 -1.55
CA LEU A 38 4.28 13.32 -2.18
C LEU A 38 2.77 13.46 -2.05
N ALA A 39 2.06 12.77 -2.93
CA ALA A 39 0.66 12.46 -2.75
C ALA A 39 0.46 10.95 -2.86
N PHE A 40 -0.56 10.46 -2.18
CA PHE A 40 -0.92 9.04 -2.18
C PHE A 40 -2.33 8.88 -2.71
N ILE A 41 -2.52 7.89 -3.58
CA ILE A 41 -3.82 7.48 -4.10
C ILE A 41 -3.95 6.00 -3.77
N GLY A 42 -5.00 5.65 -3.05
CA GLY A 42 -5.26 4.28 -2.67
C GLY A 42 -6.57 4.14 -1.93
N LYS A 43 -6.99 2.89 -1.77
CA LYS A 43 -8.26 2.52 -1.14
C LYS A 43 -8.05 1.68 0.12
N VAL A 44 -8.83 1.98 1.14
CA VAL A 44 -8.83 1.30 2.45
C VAL A 44 -10.26 0.94 2.86
N GLY A 45 -10.41 0.03 3.82
CA GLY A 45 -11.71 -0.30 4.39
C GLY A 45 -12.16 0.76 5.40
N GLU A 46 -13.46 0.82 5.66
CA GLU A 46 -14.01 1.55 6.81
C GLU A 46 -13.78 0.76 8.10
N ASP A 47 -12.51 0.65 8.49
CA ASP A 47 -12.07 -0.05 9.69
C ASP A 47 -10.87 0.65 10.34
N GLU A 48 -10.56 0.24 11.57
CA GLU A 48 -9.50 0.83 12.39
C GLU A 48 -8.11 0.76 11.74
N PHE A 49 -7.90 -0.15 10.79
CA PHE A 49 -6.63 -0.26 10.07
C PHE A 49 -6.52 0.76 8.93
N GLY A 50 -7.64 1.05 8.27
CA GLY A 50 -7.75 1.96 7.13
C GLY A 50 -7.59 3.43 7.50
N ILE A 51 -7.84 3.80 8.75
CA ILE A 51 -7.67 5.17 9.24
C ILE A 51 -6.18 5.55 9.25
N CYS A 52 -5.70 6.11 8.15
CA CYS A 52 -4.41 6.79 8.08
C CYS A 52 -4.63 8.29 7.93
N ARG A 53 -4.44 9.06 9.00
CA ARG A 53 -4.63 10.54 9.00
C ARG A 53 -3.62 11.30 8.14
N LYS A 54 -2.52 10.66 7.73
CA LYS A 54 -1.39 11.32 7.05
C LYS A 54 -1.42 11.18 5.53
N LEU A 55 -2.31 10.35 4.99
CA LEU A 55 -2.39 10.05 3.57
C LEU A 55 -3.85 10.20 3.13
N TRP A 56 -4.05 10.76 1.94
CA TRP A 56 -5.37 10.80 1.32
C TRP A 56 -5.69 9.41 0.74
N HIS A 57 -6.88 8.89 1.00
CA HIS A 57 -7.35 7.60 0.48
C HIS A 57 -8.87 7.60 0.33
N SER A 58 -9.39 6.72 -0.52
CA SER A 58 -10.82 6.44 -0.60
C SER A 58 -11.21 5.31 0.35
N PHE A 59 -12.43 5.37 0.88
CA PHE A 59 -13.01 4.35 1.72
C PHE A 59 -13.85 3.37 0.91
N CYS A 60 -13.79 2.09 1.27
CA CYS A 60 -14.62 1.03 0.74
C CYS A 60 -15.46 0.43 1.89
N PRO A 61 -16.79 0.57 1.87
CA PRO A 61 -17.64 0.00 2.91
C PRO A 61 -17.77 -1.53 2.79
N ASP A 62 -17.63 -2.07 1.58
CA ASP A 62 -17.90 -3.48 1.29
C ASP A 62 -16.68 -4.41 1.44
N ALA A 63 -15.52 -3.88 1.80
CA ALA A 63 -14.28 -4.66 1.94
C ALA A 63 -13.39 -4.17 3.08
N ARG A 64 -12.54 -5.06 3.58
CA ARG A 64 -11.62 -4.78 4.69
C ARG A 64 -10.29 -4.25 4.19
N THR A 65 -9.66 -3.39 5.00
CA THR A 65 -8.29 -2.93 4.76
C THR A 65 -7.36 -4.14 4.67
N ALA A 66 -6.63 -4.20 3.57
CA ALA A 66 -5.66 -5.26 3.32
C ALA A 66 -4.49 -5.18 4.31
N LEU A 67 -4.15 -6.30 4.93
CA LEU A 67 -3.06 -6.40 5.91
C LEU A 67 -1.98 -7.35 5.40
N ALA A 68 -0.72 -6.99 5.61
CA ALA A 68 0.40 -7.90 5.42
C ALA A 68 1.26 -7.96 6.66
N PHE A 69 1.77 -9.15 6.94
CA PHE A 69 2.66 -9.43 8.04
C PHE A 69 3.97 -9.92 7.46
N VAL A 70 5.06 -9.25 7.84
CA VAL A 70 6.39 -9.48 7.26
C VAL A 70 7.40 -9.65 8.38
N THR A 71 8.18 -10.72 8.32
CA THR A 71 9.34 -10.91 9.20
C THR A 71 10.57 -11.33 8.40
N LEU A 72 11.74 -10.94 8.89
CA LEU A 72 13.03 -11.41 8.43
C LEU A 72 13.60 -12.31 9.53
N ARG A 73 13.75 -13.59 9.22
CA ARG A 73 14.27 -14.62 10.12
C ARG A 73 15.79 -14.48 10.29
N VAL A 74 16.35 -15.09 11.35
CA VAL A 74 17.80 -15.05 11.62
C VAL A 74 18.63 -15.64 10.47
N ASP A 75 18.09 -16.62 9.75
CA ASP A 75 18.72 -17.24 8.58
C ASP A 75 18.67 -16.35 7.32
N GLY A 76 18.02 -15.18 7.39
CA GLY A 76 17.88 -14.24 6.29
C GLY A 76 16.68 -14.53 5.39
N GLU A 77 15.85 -15.54 5.69
CA GLU A 77 14.62 -15.77 4.93
C GLU A 77 13.52 -14.78 5.32
N CYS A 78 12.84 -14.24 4.31
CA CYS A 78 11.65 -13.41 4.51
C CYS A 78 10.39 -14.28 4.53
N GLU A 79 9.57 -14.12 5.57
CA GLU A 79 8.24 -14.73 5.67
C GLU A 79 7.18 -13.63 5.46
N PHE A 80 6.19 -13.93 4.61
CA PHE A 80 5.09 -13.04 4.27
C PHE A 80 3.76 -13.75 4.49
N SER A 81 2.84 -13.10 5.22
CA SER A 81 1.46 -13.55 5.37
C SER A 81 0.51 -12.39 5.07
N SER A 82 -0.35 -12.55 4.06
CA SER A 82 -1.29 -11.51 3.63
C SER A 82 -2.72 -11.89 3.95
N PHE A 83 -3.47 -10.95 4.50
CA PHE A 83 -4.91 -11.06 4.75
C PHE A 83 -5.64 -10.09 3.82
N CYS A 84 -5.98 -10.62 2.65
CA CYS A 84 -6.68 -9.91 1.59
C CYS A 84 -7.68 -10.89 0.97
N ASN A 85 -8.97 -10.88 1.37
CA ASN A 85 -9.96 -11.70 0.66
C ASN A 85 -11.40 -11.14 0.71
N PRO A 86 -11.81 -10.31 -0.27
CA PRO A 86 -10.97 -9.44 -1.10
C PRO A 86 -10.48 -8.23 -0.27
N GLY A 87 -9.21 -7.87 -0.41
CA GLY A 87 -8.65 -6.67 0.22
C GLY A 87 -9.01 -5.41 -0.56
N THR A 88 -9.22 -4.29 0.12
CA THR A 88 -9.53 -3.01 -0.53
C THR A 88 -8.43 -2.50 -1.46
N ASP A 89 -7.19 -2.97 -1.29
CA ASP A 89 -6.07 -2.68 -2.17
C ASP A 89 -6.28 -3.17 -3.61
N MET A 90 -7.09 -4.20 -3.81
CA MET A 90 -7.42 -4.75 -5.13
C MET A 90 -8.68 -4.12 -5.75
N LEU A 91 -9.37 -3.23 -5.03
CA LEU A 91 -10.66 -2.67 -5.44
C LEU A 91 -10.60 -1.19 -5.83
N LEU A 92 -9.41 -0.63 -5.99
CA LEU A 92 -9.23 0.73 -6.52
C LEU A 92 -9.66 0.73 -7.99
N CYS A 93 -10.56 1.64 -8.35
CA CYS A 93 -11.02 1.78 -9.74
C CYS A 93 -10.63 3.13 -10.35
N GLU A 94 -10.66 3.21 -11.69
CA GLU A 94 -10.21 4.39 -12.45
C GLU A 94 -10.97 5.67 -12.09
N LEU A 95 -12.25 5.56 -11.73
CA LEU A 95 -13.08 6.70 -11.30
C LEU A 95 -12.61 7.35 -9.99
N GLU A 96 -11.81 6.64 -9.20
CA GLU A 96 -11.24 7.14 -7.94
C GLU A 96 -9.87 7.81 -8.14
N LEU A 97 -9.36 7.86 -9.37
CA LEU A 97 -8.09 8.52 -9.68
C LEU A 97 -8.28 10.04 -9.82
N ASP A 98 -7.49 10.78 -9.06
CA ASP A 98 -7.28 12.21 -9.32
C ASP A 98 -6.25 12.37 -10.45
N MET A 99 -6.75 12.46 -11.68
CA MET A 99 -5.90 12.56 -12.87
C MET A 99 -5.06 13.84 -12.90
N ASP A 100 -5.55 14.93 -12.31
CA ASP A 100 -4.80 16.20 -12.27
C ASP A 100 -3.68 16.14 -11.23
N LEU A 101 -3.89 15.43 -10.13
CA LEU A 101 -2.85 15.14 -9.16
C LEU A 101 -1.73 14.27 -9.77
N ILE A 102 -2.10 13.23 -10.53
CA ILE A 102 -1.14 12.35 -11.20
C ILE A 102 -0.27 13.15 -12.19
N LYS A 103 -0.87 14.02 -13.02
CA LYS A 103 -0.14 14.86 -13.99
C LYS A 103 0.82 15.86 -13.35
N LYS A 104 0.54 16.31 -12.12
CA LYS A 104 1.43 17.23 -11.38
C LYS A 104 2.65 16.53 -10.80
N GLY A 105 2.60 15.20 -10.63
CA GLY A 105 3.69 14.42 -10.06
C GLY A 105 4.88 14.34 -11.01
N SER A 106 6.09 14.57 -10.49
CA SER A 106 7.32 14.36 -11.26
C SER A 106 7.73 12.89 -11.36
N ILE A 107 7.23 12.04 -10.46
CA ILE A 107 7.48 10.59 -10.41
C ILE A 107 6.17 9.92 -10.00
N PHE A 108 5.80 8.86 -10.71
CA PHE A 108 4.68 7.99 -10.36
C PHE A 108 5.22 6.63 -9.91
N HIS A 109 4.96 6.26 -8.65
CA HIS A 109 5.41 5.00 -8.06
C HIS A 109 4.24 4.04 -7.84
N TYR A 110 4.43 2.77 -8.20
CA TYR A 110 3.50 1.68 -7.95
C TYR A 110 4.27 0.38 -7.70
N GLY A 111 3.60 -0.61 -7.10
CA GLY A 111 4.15 -1.95 -6.87
C GLY A 111 3.47 -3.00 -7.75
N SER A 112 4.16 -4.11 -8.06
CA SER A 112 3.63 -5.18 -8.93
C SER A 112 2.33 -5.82 -8.43
N ILE A 113 2.09 -5.80 -7.11
CA ILE A 113 0.86 -6.34 -6.50
C ILE A 113 -0.38 -5.66 -7.08
N SER A 114 -0.31 -4.37 -7.41
CA SER A 114 -1.45 -3.65 -7.97
C SER A 114 -1.79 -4.03 -9.41
N LEU A 115 -0.94 -4.85 -10.05
CA LEU A 115 -1.12 -5.33 -11.42
C LEU A 115 -1.63 -6.78 -11.48
N ILE A 116 -2.00 -7.39 -10.34
CA ILE A 116 -2.44 -8.79 -10.28
C ILE A 116 -3.91 -8.91 -10.70
N GLU A 117 -4.80 -8.18 -10.02
CA GLU A 117 -6.25 -8.36 -10.15
C GLU A 117 -6.95 -7.12 -10.75
N GLU A 118 -8.07 -7.35 -11.43
CA GLU A 118 -8.99 -6.29 -11.83
C GLU A 118 -9.94 -5.92 -10.67
N PRO A 119 -10.38 -4.66 -10.55
CA PRO A 119 -10.13 -3.52 -11.45
C PRO A 119 -8.81 -2.77 -11.18
N CYS A 120 -8.05 -3.17 -10.16
CA CYS A 120 -6.85 -2.43 -9.73
C CYS A 120 -5.78 -2.37 -10.83
N ARG A 121 -5.62 -3.46 -11.59
CA ARG A 121 -4.67 -3.56 -12.69
C ARG A 121 -4.96 -2.55 -13.80
N SER A 122 -6.16 -2.56 -14.38
CA SER A 122 -6.55 -1.58 -15.41
C SER A 122 -6.46 -0.14 -14.91
N THR A 123 -6.84 0.09 -13.65
CA THR A 123 -6.73 1.40 -12.98
C THR A 123 -5.30 1.91 -12.93
N HIS A 124 -4.33 1.07 -12.55
CA HIS A 124 -2.93 1.45 -12.52
C HIS A 124 -2.37 1.70 -13.93
N LEU A 125 -2.79 0.92 -14.93
CA LEU A 125 -2.39 1.16 -16.33
C LEU A 125 -2.92 2.50 -16.85
N ALA A 126 -4.16 2.88 -16.50
CA ALA A 126 -4.71 4.20 -16.81
C ALA A 126 -3.89 5.32 -16.13
N ALA A 127 -3.55 5.16 -14.85
CA ALA A 127 -2.70 6.11 -14.13
C ALA A 127 -1.31 6.27 -14.78
N MET A 128 -0.68 5.18 -15.21
CA MET A 128 0.62 5.21 -15.90
C MET A 128 0.56 5.97 -17.23
N ASN A 129 -0.51 5.77 -18.00
CA ASN A 129 -0.71 6.50 -19.26
C ASN A 129 -0.80 8.02 -19.02
N VAL A 130 -1.39 8.43 -17.90
CA VAL A 130 -1.56 9.83 -17.51
C VAL A 130 -0.28 10.43 -16.92
N ALA A 131 0.47 9.68 -16.11
CA ALA A 131 1.74 10.13 -15.53
C ALA A 131 2.81 10.45 -16.60
N GLY A 132 2.66 9.90 -17.81
CA GLY A 132 3.59 10.09 -18.91
C GLY A 132 4.85 9.24 -18.77
N LYS A 133 5.52 8.97 -19.90
CA LYS A 133 6.82 8.28 -19.91
C LYS A 133 7.89 9.25 -19.44
N ILE A 134 8.28 9.14 -18.18
CA ILE A 134 9.51 9.75 -17.68
C ILE A 134 10.65 8.82 -18.11
N TRP A 135 11.47 9.27 -19.05
CA TRP A 135 12.63 8.55 -19.60
C TRP A 135 13.84 8.69 -18.68
#